data_AF-A0A4V6MMC7-F1
#
_entry.id   AF-A0A4V6MMC7-F1
#
_cell.length_a   1.000
_cell.length_b   1.000
_cell.length_c   1.000
_cell.angle_alpha   90.00
_cell.angle_beta   90.00
_cell.angle_gamma   90.00
#
_symmetry.space_group_name_H-M   'P 1'
#
loop_
_entity.id
_entity.type
_entity.pdbx_description
1 polymer ?
#
loop_
_entity_poly.entity_id
_entity_poly.type
_entity_poly.pdbx_seq_one_letter_code
_entity_poly.pdbx_strand_id
1 'polypeptide(L)' 'GEALLAFGPLSISGVDSAAAVMNLSPGGDLAEAAANLFGYLRALDTRAARAIAVMPIPGEGLGEAINDRLRRAAVGRE' A
#
# COMPACT_ATOMS: atom_id res chain seq x y z
N GLY A 1 8.18 -3.03 13.61
CA GLY A 1 8.57 -2.74 12.22
C GLY A 1 7.37 -2.19 11.48
N GLU A 2 7.64 -1.45 10.42
CA GLU A 2 6.61 -0.89 9.53
C GLU A 2 6.43 -1.83 8.34
N ALA A 3 5.21 -1.91 7.81
CA ALA A 3 4.94 -2.60 6.55
C ALA A 3 4.96 -1.61 5.39
N LEU A 4 5.30 -2.07 4.19
CA LEU A 4 5.32 -1.25 2.98
C LEU A 4 4.35 -1.79 1.94
N LEU A 5 3.46 -0.91 1.46
CA LEU A 5 2.66 -1.09 0.25
C LEU A 5 3.33 -0.33 -0.89
N ALA A 6 4.02 -1.06 -1.76
CA ALA A 6 4.64 -0.52 -2.96
C ALA A 6 3.61 -0.38 -4.10
N PHE A 7 3.91 0.51 -5.05
CA PHE A 7 3.16 0.69 -6.30
C PHE A 7 4.15 0.97 -7.43
N GLY A 8 4.00 0.25 -8.53
CA GLY A 8 4.91 0.29 -9.68
C GLY A 8 6.15 -0.59 -9.50
N PRO A 9 7.14 -0.44 -10.40
CA PRO A 9 8.39 -1.19 -10.33
C PRO A 9 9.12 -0.89 -9.02
N LEU A 10 9.41 -1.93 -8.24
CA LEU A 10 10.10 -1.86 -6.95
C LEU A 10 11.56 -1.42 -7.17
N SER A 11 11.82 -0.12 -7.07
CA SER A 11 13.17 0.47 -7.08
C SER A 11 13.40 1.29 -5.81
N ILE A 12 13.15 0.67 -4.65
CA ILE A 12 13.26 1.32 -3.35
C ILE A 12 14.49 0.74 -2.64
N SER A 13 15.43 1.60 -2.27
CA SER A 13 16.56 1.18 -1.42
C SER A 13 16.09 1.23 0.04
N GLY A 14 16.22 0.13 0.79
CA GLY A 14 15.83 0.05 2.21
C GLY A 14 14.56 -0.76 2.54
N VAL A 15 14.02 -1.52 1.58
CA VAL A 15 12.90 -2.46 1.83
C VAL A 15 13.25 -3.56 2.84
N ASP A 16 14.54 -3.88 3.01
CA ASP A 16 15.03 -4.87 3.98
C ASP A 16 14.72 -4.52 5.45
N SER A 17 14.45 -3.25 5.76
CA SER A 17 14.08 -2.81 7.11
C SER A 17 12.58 -2.91 7.40
N ALA A 18 11.75 -3.13 6.37
CA ALA A 18 10.31 -3.27 6.54
C ALA A 18 9.97 -4.68 7.05
N ALA A 19 9.06 -4.77 8.02
CA ALA A 19 8.60 -6.05 8.56
C ALA A 19 7.82 -6.89 7.53
N ALA A 20 7.24 -6.21 6.53
CA ALA A 20 6.57 -6.82 5.40
C ALA A 20 6.55 -5.85 4.22
N VAL A 21 6.72 -6.36 3.01
CA VAL A 21 6.62 -5.58 1.78
C VAL A 21 5.62 -6.29 0.86
N MET A 22 4.62 -5.56 0.37
CA MET A 22 3.67 -6.02 -0.63
C MET A 22 3.54 -4.97 -1.73
N ASN A 23 3.45 -5.38 -2.98
CA ASN A 23 3.34 -4.45 -4.11
C ASN A 23 1.95 -4.53 -4.74
N LEU A 24 1.20 -3.44 -4.68
CA LEU A 24 -0.17 -3.31 -5.20
C LEU A 24 -0.24 -3.58 -6.71
N SER A 25 0.74 -3.10 -7.47
CA SER A 25 0.87 -3.39 -8.90
C SER A 25 2.33 -3.19 -9.33
N PRO A 26 3.08 -4.26 -9.62
CA PRO A 26 4.44 -4.14 -10.14
C PRO A 26 4.54 -3.39 -11.47
N GLY A 27 3.46 -3.41 -12.26
CA GLY A 27 3.35 -2.71 -13.55
C GLY A 27 2.91 -1.25 -13.44
N GLY A 28 2.46 -0.78 -12.26
CA GLY A 28 1.91 0.56 -12.09
C GLY A 28 0.48 0.70 -12.63
N ASP A 29 -0.27 -0.40 -12.72
CA ASP A 29 -1.67 -0.40 -13.12
C ASP A 29 -2.58 -0.08 -11.94
N LEU A 30 -3.42 0.96 -12.08
CA LEU A 30 -4.32 1.42 -11.04
C LEU A 30 -5.47 0.44 -10.76
N ALA A 31 -5.94 -0.30 -11.76
CA ALA A 31 -6.99 -1.30 -11.60
C ALA A 31 -6.45 -2.53 -10.84
N GLU A 32 -5.25 -2.99 -11.19
CA GLU A 32 -4.55 -4.03 -10.45
C GLU A 32 -4.30 -3.60 -9.00
N ALA A 33 -3.83 -2.36 -8.79
CA ALA A 33 -3.61 -1.81 -7.46
C ALA A 33 -4.90 -1.77 -6.64
N ALA A 34 -6.01 -1.33 -7.22
CA ALA A 34 -7.31 -1.28 -6.54
C ALA A 34 -7.84 -2.68 -6.16
N ALA A 35 -7.65 -3.67 -7.05
CA ALA A 35 -8.05 -5.05 -6.80
C ALA A 35 -7.24 -5.68 -5.65
N ASN A 36 -5.93 -5.39 -5.61
CA ASN A 36 -5.02 -5.93 -4.60
C ASN A 36 -5.08 -5.18 -3.26
N LEU A 37 -5.52 -3.92 -3.25
CA LEU A 37 -5.51 -3.02 -2.08
C LEU A 37 -6.12 -3.65 -0.84
N PHE A 38 -7.35 -4.15 -0.94
CA PHE A 38 -8.05 -4.66 0.24
C PHE A 38 -7.44 -5.96 0.77
N GLY A 39 -7.00 -6.84 -0.13
CA GLY A 39 -6.33 -8.09 0.22
C GLY A 39 -5.03 -7.83 0.96
N TYR A 40 -4.20 -6.92 0.46
CA TYR A 40 -2.92 -6.60 1.08
C TYR A 40 -3.07 -5.80 2.36
N LEU A 41 -4.00 -4.82 2.43
CA LEU A 41 -4.28 -4.13 3.69
C LEU A 41 -4.65 -5.12 4.80
N ARG A 42 -5.55 -6.07 4.51
CA ARG A 42 -5.92 -7.10 5.49
C ARG A 42 -4.76 -8.02 5.86
N ALA A 43 -3.94 -8.41 4.88
CA ALA A 43 -2.79 -9.27 5.12
C ALA A 43 -1.66 -8.57 5.89
N LEU A 44 -1.55 -7.24 5.80
CA LEU A 44 -0.64 -6.44 6.61
C LEU A 44 -1.20 -6.16 7.99
N ASP A 45 -2.52 -5.99 8.10
CA ASP A 45 -3.19 -5.79 9.39
C ASP A 45 -3.02 -7.02 10.31
N THR A 46 -3.07 -8.23 9.77
CA THR A 46 -2.81 -9.46 10.53
C THR A 46 -1.37 -9.62 11.02
N ARG A 47 -0.41 -8.87 10.47
CA ARG A 47 1.01 -8.95 10.84
C ARG A 47 1.39 -8.04 12.02
N ALA A 48 0.43 -7.39 12.67
CA ALA A 48 0.65 -6.47 13.78
C ALA A 48 1.70 -5.38 13.47
N ALA A 49 1.75 -4.92 12.21
CA ALA A 49 2.63 -3.83 11.82
C ALA A 49 2.18 -2.54 12.52
N ARG A 50 3.15 -1.81 13.09
CA ARG A 50 2.87 -0.56 13.81
C ARG A 50 2.30 0.52 12.89
N ALA A 51 2.78 0.55 11.66
CA ALA A 51 2.29 1.43 10.60
C ALA A 51 2.45 0.73 9.25
N ILE A 52 1.66 1.18 8.27
CA ILE A 52 1.76 0.77 6.87
C ILE A 52 2.17 2.01 6.07
N ALA A 53 3.42 2.03 5.62
CA ALA A 53 3.91 3.00 4.65
C ALA A 53 3.39 2.63 3.26
N VAL A 54 3.01 3.63 2.46
CA VAL A 54 2.44 3.41 1.13
C VAL A 54 3.20 4.29 0.14
N MET A 55 3.63 3.70 -0.98
CA MET A 55 4.22 4.48 -2.07
C MET A 55 3.19 5.44 -2.67
N PRO A 56 3.63 6.59 -3.20
CA PRO A 56 2.72 7.53 -3.84
C PRO A 56 2.00 6.89 -5.02
N ILE A 57 0.68 6.98 -5.01
CA ILE A 57 -0.20 6.52 -6.09
C ILE A 57 -0.72 7.76 -6.83
N PRO A 58 -0.72 7.78 -8.17
CA PRO A 58 -1.26 8.89 -8.95
C PRO A 58 -2.65 9.30 -8.48
N GLY A 59 -2.91 10.60 -8.33
CA GLY A 59 -4.17 11.13 -7.84
C GLY A 59 -5.26 11.27 -8.92
N GLU A 60 -5.17 10.51 -10.01
CA GLU A 60 -6.03 10.67 -11.18
C GLU A 60 -6.88 9.42 -11.40
N GLY A 61 -8.15 9.60 -11.78
CA GLY A 61 -9.08 8.50 -12.05
C GLY A 61 -9.21 7.54 -10.87
N LEU A 62 -8.90 6.25 -11.08
CA LEU A 62 -8.95 5.22 -10.04
C LEU A 62 -7.98 5.49 -8.88
N GLY A 63 -6.86 6.17 -9.14
CA GLY A 63 -5.86 6.45 -8.12
C GLY A 63 -6.33 7.44 -7.06
N GLU A 64 -7.24 8.36 -7.39
CA GLU A 64 -7.90 9.24 -6.40
C GLU A 64 -8.73 8.41 -5.41
N ALA A 65 -9.54 7.46 -5.92
CA ALA A 65 -10.36 6.58 -5.10
C ALA A 65 -9.51 5.65 -4.21
N ILE A 66 -8.37 5.17 -4.73
CA ILE A 66 -7.40 4.39 -3.95
C ILE A 66 -6.83 5.23 -2.81
N ASN A 67 -6.40 6.46 -3.09
CA ASN A 67 -5.85 7.39 -2.10
C ASN A 67 -6.88 7.76 -1.02
N ASP A 68 -8.14 7.99 -1.37
CA ASP A 68 -9.22 8.23 -0.39
C ASP A 68 -9.38 7.03 0.54
N ARG A 69 -9.39 5.81 -0.02
CA ARG A 69 -9.55 4.59 0.77
C ARG A 69 -8.36 4.33 1.70
N LEU A 70 -7.14 4.60 1.24
CA LEU A 70 -5.93 4.55 2.06
C LEU A 70 -5.97 5.56 3.20
N ARG A 71 -6.40 6.80 2.93
CA ARG A 71 -6.56 7.84 3.95
C ARG A 71 -7.59 7.42 5.01
N ARG A 72 -8.73 6.85 4.60
CA ARG A 72 -9.72 6.31 5.55
C ARG A 72 -9.16 5.15 6.39
N ALA A 73 -8.39 4.25 5.76
CA ALA A 73 -7.76 3.15 6.47
C ALA A 73 -6.70 3.62 7.48
N ALA A 74 -6.06 4.77 7.24
CA ALA A 74 -5.10 5.38 8.16
C ALA A 74 -5.77 6.06 9.36
N VAL A 75 -6.94 6.68 9.17
CA VAL A 75 -7.69 7.38 10.23
C VAL A 75 -8.32 6.41 11.26
N GLY A 76 -8.58 5.15 10.89
CA GLY A 76 -9.16 4.15 11.80
C GLY A 76 -8.18 3.47 12.77
N ARG A 77 -6.97 4.01 12.98
CA ARG A 77 -5.91 3.40 13.82
C ARG A 77 -5.63 4.16 15.13
N GLU A 78 -6.59 4.97 15.60
CA GLU A 78 -6.52 5.69 16.89
C GLU A 78 -6.91 4.81 18.09
#